data_AF-A0A8I1UMM2-F1
#
_entry.id   AF-A0A8I1UMM2-F1
#
_cell.length_a   1.000
_cell.length_b   1.000
_cell.length_c   1.000
_cell.angle_alpha   90.00
_cell.angle_beta   90.00
_cell.angle_gamma   90.00
#
_symmetry.space_group_name_H-M   'P 1'
#
loop_
_entity.id
_entity.type
_entity.pdbx_description
1 polymer ?
#
loop_
_entity_poly.entity_id
_entity_poly.type
_entity_poly.pdbx_seq_one_letter_code
_entity_poly.pdbx_strand_id
1 'polypeptide(L)'
;MEAGALVAALAGVAPEPFPEGDRNFSLRLSRAEAWRRDHAERGVADLSAIMEPGIAALLAVRARGADPRPAARALWHEFAAARAAILALLPRD
;
A
#
# COMPACT_ATOMS: atom_id res chain seq x y z
N MET A 1 -2.37 -7.03 -2.15
CA MET A 1 -3.23 -6.16 -1.32
C MET A 1 -4.31 -5.48 -2.16
N GLU A 2 -5.57 -5.85 -1.95
CA GLU A 2 -6.75 -5.33 -2.63
C GLU A 2 -7.00 -3.83 -2.37
N ALA A 3 -6.68 -3.35 -1.16
CA ALA A 3 -6.83 -1.95 -0.76
C ALA A 3 -6.01 -0.97 -1.63
N GLY A 4 -4.78 -1.33 -2.01
CA GLY A 4 -3.93 -0.49 -2.86
C GLY A 4 -4.53 -0.31 -4.26
N ALA A 5 -5.10 -1.37 -4.84
CA ALA A 5 -5.77 -1.31 -6.12
C ALA A 5 -7.03 -0.43 -6.07
N LEU A 6 -7.78 -0.49 -4.97
CA LEU A 6 -8.96 0.36 -4.77
C LEU A 6 -8.58 1.84 -4.66
N VAL A 7 -7.51 2.18 -3.92
CA VAL A 7 -7.03 3.57 -3.81
C VAL A 7 -6.51 4.09 -5.16
N ALA A 8 -5.77 3.28 -5.92
CA ALA A 8 -5.34 3.64 -7.27
C ALA A 8 -6.54 3.94 -8.20
N ALA A 9 -7.58 3.10 -8.15
CA ALA A 9 -8.80 3.30 -8.90
C ALA A 9 -9.53 4.60 -8.50
N LEU A 10 -9.65 4.87 -7.19
CA LEU A 10 -10.25 6.11 -6.67
C LEU A 10 -9.42 7.35 -7.04
N ALA A 11 -8.10 7.22 -7.16
CA ALA A 11 -7.19 8.27 -7.58
C ALA A 11 -7.23 8.55 -9.09
N GLY A 12 -7.82 7.65 -9.88
CA GLY A 12 -7.83 7.73 -11.34
C GLY A 12 -6.45 7.48 -11.96
N VAL A 13 -5.59 6.73 -11.26
CA VAL A 13 -4.27 6.33 -11.77
C VAL A 13 -4.32 4.87 -12.19
N ALA A 14 -3.58 4.52 -13.25
CA ALA A 14 -3.35 3.12 -13.53
C ALA A 14 -2.60 2.51 -12.33
N PRO A 15 -3.06 1.39 -11.75
CA PRO A 15 -2.25 0.68 -10.78
C PRO A 15 -0.93 0.34 -11.47
N GLU A 16 0.19 0.78 -10.90
CA GLU A 16 1.52 0.44 -11.41
C GLU A 16 1.60 -1.08 -11.57
N PRO A 17 2.09 -1.64 -12.69
CA PRO A 17 2.11 -3.09 -12.88
C PRO A 17 2.96 -3.71 -11.77
N PHE A 18 2.31 -4.48 -10.88
CA PHE A 18 2.92 -5.22 -9.77
C PHE A 18 3.43 -6.57 -10.30
N PRO A 19 4.70 -6.73 -10.71
CA PRO A 19 5.05 -7.85 -11.56
C PRO A 19 5.26 -9.16 -10.77
N GLU A 20 5.42 -9.12 -9.44
CA GLU A 20 5.96 -10.29 -8.69
C GLU A 20 5.20 -10.70 -7.41
N GLY A 21 4.06 -10.07 -7.12
CA GLY A 21 3.07 -10.57 -6.16
C GLY A 21 3.50 -10.74 -4.70
N ASP A 22 2.56 -11.23 -3.89
CA ASP A 22 2.75 -11.53 -2.46
C ASP A 22 3.72 -12.72 -2.25
N ARG A 23 3.86 -13.59 -3.26
CA ARG A 23 4.74 -14.77 -3.20
C ARG A 23 6.22 -14.40 -3.17
N ASN A 24 6.66 -13.41 -3.96
CA ASN A 24 8.06 -12.95 -3.88
C ASN A 24 8.32 -12.25 -2.54
N PHE A 25 7.35 -11.47 -2.04
CA PHE A 25 7.44 -10.85 -0.73
C PHE A 25 7.66 -11.87 0.40
N SER A 26 6.83 -12.91 0.51
CA SER A 26 6.97 -13.93 1.58
C SER A 26 8.30 -14.67 1.54
N LEU A 27 8.83 -14.94 0.35
CA LEU A 27 10.14 -15.59 0.19
C LEU A 27 11.28 -14.66 0.61
N ARG A 28 11.25 -13.39 0.19
CA ARG A 28 12.27 -12.40 0.57
C ARG A 28 12.21 -12.10 2.06
N LEU A 29 11.01 -12.10 2.64
CA LEU A 29 10.80 -11.95 4.07
C LEU A 29 11.43 -13.13 4.84
N SER A 30 11.23 -14.38 4.43
CA SER A 30 11.80 -15.54 5.13
C SER A 30 13.34 -15.59 5.13
N ARG A 31 13.97 -14.91 4.15
CA ARG A 31 15.43 -14.79 4.02
C ARG A 31 16.03 -13.59 4.76
N ALA A 32 15.21 -12.68 5.29
CA ALA A 32 15.68 -11.47 5.93
C ALA A 32 16.11 -11.70 7.39
N GLU A 33 17.07 -10.90 7.85
CA GLU A 33 17.44 -10.83 9.27
C GLU A 33 16.23 -10.50 10.15
N ALA A 34 16.21 -11.01 11.38
CA ALA A 34 15.04 -10.90 12.27
C ALA A 34 14.53 -9.46 12.43
N TRP A 35 15.41 -8.48 12.66
CA TRP A 35 15.00 -7.09 12.82
C TRP A 35 14.40 -6.48 11.54
N ARG A 36 14.86 -6.90 10.36
CA ARG A 36 14.29 -6.47 9.06
C ARG A 36 12.92 -7.07 8.84
N ARG A 37 12.73 -8.34 9.24
CA ARG A 37 11.42 -9.01 9.19
C ARG A 37 10.43 -8.30 10.10
N ASP A 38 10.78 -8.10 11.36
CA ASP A 38 9.91 -7.42 12.33
C ASP A 38 9.53 -6.01 11.86
N HIS A 39 10.48 -5.27 11.28
CA HIS A 39 10.21 -3.92 10.78
C HIS A 39 9.32 -3.94 9.53
N ALA A 40 9.53 -4.88 8.61
CA ALA A 40 8.69 -5.05 7.42
C ALA A 40 7.26 -5.47 7.80
N GLU A 41 7.11 -6.40 8.73
CA GLU A 41 5.80 -6.87 9.22
C GLU A 41 5.01 -5.75 9.90
N ARG A 42 5.66 -4.96 10.78
CA ARG A 42 5.05 -3.76 11.36
C ARG A 42 4.64 -2.74 10.31
N GLY A 43 5.50 -2.48 9.32
CA GLY A 43 5.16 -1.58 8.22
C GLY A 43 3.94 -2.04 7.42
N VAL A 44 3.78 -3.35 7.19
CA VAL A 44 2.57 -3.91 6.55
C VAL A 44 1.34 -3.74 7.43
N ALA A 45 1.46 -3.95 8.73
CA ALA A 45 0.37 -3.74 9.68
C ALA A 45 -0.05 -2.25 9.73
N ASP A 46 0.90 -1.34 9.79
CA ASP A 46 0.66 0.11 9.78
C ASP A 46 -0.02 0.56 8.49
N LEU A 47 0.46 0.08 7.34
CA LEU A 47 -0.19 0.31 6.04
C LEU A 47 -1.64 -0.18 6.05
N SER A 48 -1.89 -1.37 6.60
CA SER A 48 -3.23 -1.93 6.63
C SER A 48 -4.16 -1.11 7.54
N ALA A 49 -3.65 -0.63 8.68
CA ALA A 49 -4.38 0.17 9.65
C ALA A 49 -4.80 1.55 9.10
N ILE A 50 -4.01 2.17 8.20
CA ILE A 50 -4.36 3.46 7.60
C ILE A 50 -5.26 3.33 6.37
N MET A 51 -5.16 2.22 5.64
CA MET A 51 -5.82 2.08 4.33
C MET A 51 -7.33 1.95 4.47
N GLU A 52 -7.82 1.16 5.42
CA GLU A 52 -9.26 0.98 5.64
C GLU A 52 -9.99 2.30 5.97
N PRO A 53 -9.58 3.09 6.99
CA PRO A 53 -10.22 4.37 7.26
C PRO A 53 -9.99 5.39 6.14
N GLY A 54 -8.83 5.39 5.48
CA GLY A 54 -8.55 6.27 4.34
C GLY A 54 -9.51 6.02 3.16
N ILE A 55 -9.72 4.75 2.80
CA ILE A 55 -10.69 4.35 1.77
C ILE A 55 -12.11 4.75 2.19
N ALA A 56 -12.51 4.47 3.42
CA ALA A 56 -13.83 4.83 3.92
C ALA A 56 -14.09 6.34 3.82
N ALA A 57 -13.10 7.17 4.15
CA ALA A 57 -13.17 8.62 3.99
C ALA A 57 -13.34 9.05 2.52
N LEU A 58 -12.59 8.45 1.60
CA LEU A 58 -12.72 8.74 0.15
C LEU A 58 -14.10 8.36 -0.39
N LEU A 59 -14.65 7.23 0.03
CA LEU A 59 -15.99 6.80 -0.33
C LEU A 59 -17.05 7.76 0.23
N ALA A 60 -16.89 8.24 1.46
CA ALA A 60 -17.78 9.21 2.07
C ALA A 60 -17.75 10.57 1.35
N VAL A 61 -16.57 11.04 0.93
CA VAL A 61 -16.42 12.26 0.10
C VAL A 61 -17.18 12.11 -1.21
N ARG A 62 -16.98 10.98 -1.91
CA ARG A 62 -17.68 10.68 -3.16
C ARG A 62 -19.19 10.62 -2.99
N ALA A 63 -19.67 9.99 -1.91
CA ALA A 63 -21.10 9.88 -1.60
C ALA A 63 -21.77 11.24 -1.38
N ARG A 64 -21.01 12.25 -0.94
CA ARG A 64 -21.47 13.65 -0.79
C ARG A 64 -21.42 14.45 -2.10
N GLY A 65 -21.07 13.82 -3.23
CA GLY A 65 -20.96 14.46 -4.54
C GLY A 65 -19.67 15.26 -4.76
N ALA A 66 -18.72 15.19 -3.83
CA ALA A 66 -17.42 15.83 -3.97
C ALA A 66 -16.42 14.92 -4.70
N ASP A 67 -15.40 15.51 -5.33
CA ASP A 67 -14.35 14.78 -6.03
C ASP A 67 -13.31 14.22 -5.04
N PRO A 68 -13.19 12.89 -4.86
CA PRO A 68 -12.23 12.29 -3.95
C PRO A 68 -10.81 12.22 -4.54
N ARG A 69 -10.63 12.45 -5.85
CA ARG A 69 -9.38 12.17 -6.57
C ARG A 69 -8.15 12.88 -5.98
N PRO A 70 -8.19 14.15 -5.55
CA PRO A 70 -7.03 14.80 -4.93
C PRO A 70 -6.53 14.08 -3.68
N ALA A 71 -7.46 13.72 -2.77
CA ALA A 71 -7.13 13.00 -1.54
C ALA A 71 -6.72 11.55 -1.84
N ALA A 72 -7.36 10.90 -2.82
CA ALA A 72 -7.00 9.55 -3.25
C ALA A 72 -5.59 9.49 -3.85
N ARG A 73 -5.17 10.51 -4.60
CA ARG A 73 -3.78 10.61 -5.10
C ARG A 73 -2.76 10.74 -3.98
N ALA A 74 -3.05 11.56 -2.96
CA ALA A 74 -2.18 11.68 -1.79
C ALA A 74 -2.02 10.34 -1.07
N LEU A 75 -3.14 9.66 -0.76
CA LEU A 75 -3.14 8.34 -0.13
C LEU A 75 -2.42 7.28 -0.99
N TRP A 76 -2.60 7.33 -2.32
CA TRP A 76 -1.88 6.46 -3.24
C TRP A 76 -0.36 6.67 -3.16
N HIS A 77 0.11 7.92 -3.17
CA HIS A 77 1.53 8.23 -3.06
C HIS A 77 2.12 7.77 -1.73
N GLU A 78 1.41 7.99 -0.62
CA GLU A 78 1.81 7.51 0.70
C GLU A 78 1.91 5.98 0.75
N PHE A 79 0.89 5.29 0.24
CA PHE A 79 0.87 3.83 0.13
C PHE A 79 2.05 3.31 -0.70
N ALA A 80 2.27 3.89 -1.88
CA ALA A 80 3.34 3.49 -2.78
C ALA A 80 4.72 3.70 -2.15
N ALA A 81 4.94 4.85 -1.49
CA ALA A 81 6.19 5.19 -0.82
C ALA A 81 6.48 4.26 0.36
N ALA A 82 5.51 4.06 1.26
CA ALA A 82 5.68 3.18 2.41
C ALA A 82 5.87 1.72 1.99
N ARG A 83 5.15 1.25 0.97
CA ARG A 83 5.37 -0.09 0.41
C ARG A 83 6.78 -0.24 -0.19
N ALA A 84 7.27 0.76 -0.93
CA ALA A 84 8.62 0.74 -1.46
C ALA A 84 9.67 0.69 -0.34
N ALA A 85 9.48 1.44 0.74
CA ALA A 85 10.35 1.41 1.92
C ALA A 85 10.38 0.02 2.58
N ILE A 86 9.22 -0.63 2.75
CA ILE A 86 9.13 -2.00 3.27
C ILE A 86 9.90 -2.98 2.37
N LEU A 87 9.71 -2.89 1.05
CA LEU A 87 10.42 -3.76 0.10
C LEU A 87 11.94 -3.53 0.09
N ALA A 88 12.40 -2.33 0.45
CA ALA A 88 13.82 -2.01 0.56
C ALA A 88 14.49 -2.63 1.80
N LEU A 89 13.70 -3.04 2.80
CA LEU A 89 14.20 -3.81 3.96
C LEU A 89 14.55 -5.25 3.60
N LEU A 90 13.94 -5.77 2.53
CA LEU A 90 14.07 -7.17 2.18
C LEU A 90 15.19 -7.37 1.16
N PRO A 91 15.96 -8.48 1.26
CA PRO A 91 17.00 -8.83 0.28
C PRO A 91 16.47 -8.70 -1.16
N ARG A 92 17.26 -8.13 -2.06
CA ARG A 92 17.01 -8.21 -3.50
C ARG A 92 17.62 -9.53 -3.98
N ASP A 93 16.88 -10.26 -4.81
CA ASP A 93 17.39 -11.49 -5.43
C ASP A 93 18.50 -11.17 -6.45
#